data_AF-A0A7Y5U5M1-F1
#
_entry.id   AF-A0A7Y5U5M1-F1
#
_cell.length_a   1.000
_cell.length_b   1.000
_cell.length_c   1.000
_cell.angle_alpha   90.00
_cell.angle_beta   90.00
_cell.angle_gamma   90.00
#
_symmetry.space_group_name_H-M   'P 1'
#
loop_
_entity.id
_entity.type
_entity.pdbx_description
1 polymer ?
#
loop_
_entity_poly.entity_id
_entity_poly.type
_entity_poly.pdbx_seq_one_letter_code
_entity_poly.pdbx_strand_id
1 'polypeptide(L)'
;MKSLAVAFAVLALLAGAAMLAYAQWTRDLDRADRALAGGRLPDAAAGYDAAIARFDRVPAARQMFAPEYDRAIANRLWALYRLKRYEEAIELAERAPAGARPHFWSGCALFDKALVEEKPDARLGWLTRAEDEFHKAIEAAPDDWDTKHNYELTSRLAAELRKTPKTPPRQLMQLLRPPSPAGKPARSVG
;
A
#
# COMPACT_ATOMS: atom_id res chain seq x y z
N MET A 1 25.04 -44.27 21.85
CA MET A 1 25.54 -42.91 22.16
C MET A 1 26.31 -42.27 21.01
N LYS A 2 27.35 -42.90 20.43
CA LYS A 2 28.10 -42.33 19.28
C LYS A 2 27.26 -42.04 18.03
N SER A 3 26.36 -42.95 17.66
CA SER A 3 25.44 -42.77 16.52
C SER A 3 24.48 -41.59 16.71
N LEU A 4 24.00 -41.38 17.94
CA LEU A 4 23.10 -40.28 18.28
C LEU A 4 23.82 -38.92 18.20
N ALA A 5 25.07 -38.85 18.68
CA ALA A 5 25.90 -37.65 18.59
C ALA A 5 26.23 -37.28 17.14
N VAL A 6 26.53 -38.26 16.30
CA VAL A 6 26.76 -38.04 14.86
C VAL A 6 25.48 -37.57 14.17
N ALA A 7 24.33 -38.19 14.45
CA ALA A 7 23.05 -37.75 13.90
C ALA A 7 22.71 -36.31 14.28
N PHE A 8 22.94 -35.94 15.55
CA PHE A 8 22.75 -34.57 16.02
C PHE A 8 23.68 -33.58 15.31
N ALA A 9 24.96 -33.91 15.15
CA ALA A 9 25.92 -33.06 14.44
C ALA A 9 25.53 -32.85 12.97
N VAL A 10 25.06 -33.90 12.28
CA VAL A 10 24.59 -33.80 10.89
C VAL A 10 23.36 -32.89 10.79
N LEU A 11 22.37 -33.04 11.68
CA LEU A 11 21.18 -32.18 11.69
C LEU A 11 21.54 -30.72 11.94
N ALA A 12 22.47 -30.45 12.87
CA ALA A 12 22.94 -29.09 13.14
C ALA A 12 23.63 -28.46 11.92
N LEU A 13 24.46 -29.22 11.20
CA LEU A 13 25.11 -28.76 9.97
C LEU A 13 24.09 -28.46 8.86
N LEU A 14 23.11 -29.35 8.66
CA LEU A 14 22.05 -29.15 7.66
C LEU A 14 21.21 -27.92 7.99
N ALA A 15 20.85 -27.72 9.26
CA ALA A 15 20.14 -26.53 9.70
C ALA A 15 20.96 -25.26 9.46
N GLY A 16 22.26 -25.27 9.77
CA GLY A 16 23.18 -24.16 9.51
C GLY A 16 23.28 -23.81 8.03
N ALA A 17 23.44 -24.81 7.16
CA ALA A 17 23.48 -24.61 5.71
C ALA A 17 22.16 -24.06 5.17
N ALA A 18 21.02 -24.56 5.65
CA ALA A 18 19.70 -24.06 5.29
C ALA A 18 19.50 -22.59 5.69
N MET A 19 19.94 -22.20 6.90
CA MET A 19 19.87 -20.81 7.36
C MET A 19 20.74 -19.88 6.50
N LEU A 20 21.96 -20.29 6.12
CA LEU A 20 22.83 -19.49 5.24
C LEU A 20 22.24 -19.37 3.82
N ALA A 21 21.69 -20.46 3.29
CA ALA A 21 21.02 -20.46 1.99
C ALA A 21 19.80 -19.52 2.02
N TYR A 22 19.00 -19.55 3.08
CA TYR A 22 17.87 -18.65 3.28
C TYR A 22 18.33 -17.19 3.39
N ALA A 23 19.31 -16.88 4.24
CA ALA A 23 19.84 -15.51 4.39
C ALA A 23 20.41 -14.94 3.09
N GLN A 24 21.09 -15.76 2.30
CA GLN A 24 21.59 -15.34 0.98
C GLN A 24 20.44 -15.17 -0.03
N TRP A 25 19.39 -15.99 0.09
CA TRP A 25 18.20 -15.91 -0.76
C TRP A 25 17.33 -14.68 -0.45
N THR A 26 17.23 -14.25 0.81
CA THR A 26 16.48 -13.07 1.25
C THR A 26 17.31 -11.78 1.29
N ARG A 27 18.59 -11.82 0.88
CA ARG A 27 19.50 -10.67 0.96
C ARG A 27 18.98 -9.40 0.25
N ASP A 28 18.32 -9.54 -0.88
CA ASP A 28 17.74 -8.41 -1.62
C ASP A 28 16.56 -7.80 -0.86
N LEU A 29 15.76 -8.62 -0.17
CA LEU A 29 14.67 -8.18 0.70
C LEU A 29 15.22 -7.36 1.88
N ASP A 30 16.25 -7.87 2.57
CA ASP A 30 16.90 -7.14 3.67
C ASP A 30 17.51 -5.80 3.21
N ARG A 31 18.09 -5.79 2.00
CA ARG A 31 18.66 -4.56 1.42
C ARG A 31 17.56 -3.56 1.09
N ALA A 32 16.43 -4.02 0.56
CA ALA A 32 15.26 -3.20 0.30
C ALA A 32 14.70 -2.61 1.61
N ASP A 33 14.56 -3.42 2.66
CA ASP A 33 14.10 -2.98 3.97
C ASP A 33 15.03 -1.89 4.57
N ARG A 34 16.36 -2.05 4.45
CA ARG A 34 17.31 -1.01 4.88
C ARG A 34 17.25 0.25 4.03
N ALA A 35 17.01 0.13 2.72
CA ALA A 35 16.80 1.28 1.85
C ALA A 35 15.51 2.03 2.23
N LEU A 36 14.44 1.28 2.53
CA LEU A 36 13.16 1.81 2.97
C LEU A 36 13.30 2.59 4.28
N ALA A 37 13.94 1.97 5.28
CA ALA A 37 14.22 2.59 6.58
C ALA A 37 15.12 3.84 6.44
N GLY A 38 16.02 3.84 5.46
CA GLY A 38 16.86 4.98 5.11
C GLY A 38 16.19 6.03 4.20
N GLY A 39 14.90 5.91 3.90
CA GLY A 39 14.16 6.84 3.04
C GLY A 39 14.55 6.81 1.56
N ARG A 40 15.39 5.86 1.13
CA ARG A 40 15.81 5.71 -0.28
C ARG A 40 14.77 4.91 -1.05
N LEU A 41 13.64 5.55 -1.32
CA LEU A 41 12.47 4.92 -1.94
C LEU A 41 12.75 4.25 -3.30
N PRO A 42 13.53 4.84 -4.23
CA PRO A 42 13.84 4.17 -5.50
C PRO A 42 14.65 2.88 -5.31
N ASP A 43 15.64 2.90 -4.43
CA ASP A 43 16.46 1.72 -4.11
C ASP A 43 15.62 0.63 -3.45
N ALA A 44 14.73 1.02 -2.53
CA ALA A 44 13.83 0.09 -1.85
C ALA A 44 12.87 -0.57 -2.85
N ALA A 45 12.25 0.24 -3.72
CA ALA A 45 11.40 -0.22 -4.82
C ALA A 45 12.10 -1.28 -5.69
N ALA A 46 13.32 -0.98 -6.15
CA ALA A 46 14.09 -1.90 -6.99
C ALA A 46 14.48 -3.19 -6.23
N GLY A 47 14.81 -3.08 -4.94
CA GLY A 47 15.11 -4.24 -4.10
C GLY A 47 13.89 -5.16 -3.90
N TYR A 48 12.70 -4.59 -3.69
CA TYR A 48 11.47 -5.38 -3.62
C TYR A 48 11.11 -6.02 -4.96
N ASP A 49 11.32 -5.33 -6.10
CA ASP A 49 11.13 -5.94 -7.42
C ASP A 49 12.02 -7.18 -7.61
N ALA A 50 13.28 -7.09 -7.21
CA ALA A 50 14.22 -8.22 -7.26
C ALA A 50 13.77 -9.38 -6.35
N ALA A 51 13.32 -9.07 -5.14
CA ALA A 51 12.81 -10.07 -4.20
C ALA A 51 11.54 -10.76 -4.74
N ILE A 52 10.54 -10.00 -5.20
CA ILE A 52 9.30 -10.52 -5.79
C ILE A 52 9.60 -11.42 -6.98
N ALA A 53 10.46 -10.98 -7.91
CA ALA A 53 10.87 -11.79 -9.06
C ALA A 53 11.55 -13.11 -8.65
N ARG A 54 12.26 -13.13 -7.52
CA ARG A 54 12.89 -14.33 -6.98
C ARG A 54 11.88 -15.30 -6.37
N PHE A 55 10.87 -14.79 -5.65
CA PHE A 55 9.75 -15.60 -5.16
C PHE A 55 8.93 -16.18 -6.32
N ASP A 56 8.63 -15.38 -7.35
CA ASP A 56 7.82 -15.82 -8.49
C ASP A 56 8.50 -16.93 -9.32
N ARG A 57 9.83 -16.97 -9.33
CA ARG A 57 10.59 -18.08 -9.97
C ARG A 57 10.48 -19.41 -9.23
N VAL A 58 10.10 -19.39 -7.95
CA VAL A 58 10.07 -20.58 -7.09
C VAL A 58 8.71 -20.66 -6.39
N PRO A 59 7.67 -21.22 -7.05
CA PRO A 59 6.30 -21.27 -6.50
C PRO A 59 6.22 -21.90 -5.11
N ALA A 60 7.01 -22.94 -4.85
CA ALA A 60 7.09 -23.58 -3.54
C ALA A 60 7.59 -22.61 -2.45
N ALA A 61 8.54 -21.73 -2.77
CA ALA A 61 9.04 -20.72 -1.84
C ALA A 61 8.00 -19.61 -1.63
N ARG A 62 7.31 -19.16 -2.69
CA ARG A 62 6.21 -18.21 -2.57
C ARG A 62 5.10 -18.72 -1.64
N GLN A 63 4.79 -20.02 -1.68
CA GLN A 63 3.80 -20.62 -0.79
C GLN A 63 4.33 -20.81 0.63
N MET A 64 5.57 -21.32 0.77
CA MET A 64 6.19 -21.58 2.08
C MET A 64 6.46 -20.29 2.88
N PHE A 65 6.76 -19.19 2.17
CA PHE A 65 7.09 -17.88 2.73
C PHE A 65 6.08 -16.82 2.26
N ALA A 66 4.79 -17.19 2.23
CA ALA A 66 3.73 -16.28 1.81
C ALA A 66 3.72 -14.96 2.61
N PRO A 67 3.93 -14.94 3.94
CA PRO A 67 3.97 -13.68 4.68
C PRO A 67 5.09 -12.73 4.23
N GLU A 68 6.28 -13.25 3.93
CA GLU A 68 7.41 -12.44 3.45
C GLU A 68 7.18 -11.94 2.01
N TYR A 69 6.56 -12.77 1.17
CA TYR A 69 6.17 -12.38 -0.18
C TYR A 69 5.11 -11.27 -0.16
N ASP A 70 4.05 -11.45 0.64
CA ASP A 70 2.98 -10.46 0.81
C ASP A 70 3.54 -9.15 1.36
N ARG A 71 4.45 -9.21 2.33
CA ARG A 71 5.15 -8.03 2.87
C ARG A 71 6.02 -7.33 1.83
N ALA A 72 6.75 -8.08 1.00
CA ALA A 72 7.56 -7.50 -0.07
C ALA A 72 6.69 -6.72 -1.08
N ILE A 73 5.54 -7.29 -1.46
CA ILE A 73 4.58 -6.61 -2.34
C ILE A 73 3.96 -5.40 -1.66
N ALA A 74 3.53 -5.51 -0.39
CA ALA A 74 2.97 -4.39 0.35
C ALA A 74 3.96 -3.21 0.44
N ASN A 75 5.23 -3.49 0.75
CA ASN A 75 6.26 -2.46 0.82
C ASN A 75 6.58 -1.87 -0.56
N ARG A 76 6.49 -2.68 -1.63
CA ARG A 76 6.63 -2.18 -3.00
C ARG A 76 5.49 -1.25 -3.39
N LEU A 77 4.25 -1.61 -3.09
CA LEU A 77 3.07 -0.78 -3.30
C LEU A 77 3.18 0.55 -2.53
N TRP A 78 3.59 0.50 -1.26
CA TRP A 78 3.86 1.69 -0.47
C TRP A 78 4.95 2.57 -1.11
N ALA A 79 6.07 1.98 -1.54
CA ALA A 79 7.16 2.72 -2.17
C ALA A 79 6.71 3.38 -3.48
N LEU A 80 5.93 2.69 -4.31
CA LEU A 80 5.34 3.25 -5.55
C LEU A 80 4.43 4.43 -5.24
N TYR A 81 3.53 4.26 -4.28
CA TYR A 81 2.62 5.31 -3.84
C TYR A 81 3.39 6.54 -3.35
N ARG A 82 4.40 6.36 -2.50
CA ARG A 82 5.26 7.45 -2.00
C ARG A 82 6.08 8.14 -3.08
N LEU A 83 6.45 7.42 -4.13
CA LEU A 83 7.12 7.95 -5.33
C LEU A 83 6.14 8.59 -6.32
N LYS A 84 4.84 8.62 -6.03
CA LYS A 84 3.77 9.07 -6.94
C LYS A 84 3.70 8.31 -8.27
N ARG A 85 4.19 7.06 -8.28
CA ARG A 85 4.11 6.14 -9.43
C ARG A 85 2.79 5.37 -9.35
N TYR A 86 1.69 6.11 -9.46
CA TYR A 86 0.35 5.61 -9.15
C TYR A 86 -0.14 4.55 -10.13
N GLU A 87 0.18 4.68 -11.42
CA GLU A 87 -0.15 3.70 -12.46
C GLU A 87 0.46 2.34 -12.13
N GLU A 88 1.75 2.31 -11.83
CA GLU A 88 2.45 1.08 -11.47
C GLU A 88 1.95 0.49 -10.14
N ALA A 89 1.54 1.34 -9.18
CA ALA A 89 0.94 0.87 -7.94
C ALA A 89 -0.39 0.16 -8.22
N ILE A 90 -1.23 0.72 -9.10
CA ILE A 90 -2.52 0.13 -9.49
C ILE A 90 -2.30 -1.19 -10.25
N GLU A 91 -1.40 -1.21 -11.23
CA GLU A 91 -1.06 -2.42 -11.99
C GLU A 91 -0.49 -3.53 -11.09
N LEU A 92 0.37 -3.18 -10.12
CA LEU A 92 0.87 -4.15 -9.16
C LEU A 92 -0.24 -4.67 -8.24
N ALA A 93 -1.16 -3.81 -7.81
CA ALA A 93 -2.27 -4.18 -6.94
C ALA A 93 -3.23 -5.18 -7.60
N GLU A 94 -3.46 -5.08 -8.92
CA GLU A 94 -4.34 -5.99 -9.68
C GLU A 94 -3.89 -7.46 -9.62
N ARG A 95 -2.59 -7.71 -9.47
CA ARG A 95 -1.98 -9.05 -9.45
C ARG A 95 -1.44 -9.46 -8.08
N ALA A 96 -1.62 -8.62 -7.07
CA ALA A 96 -1.08 -8.82 -5.74
C ALA A 96 -1.96 -9.76 -4.90
N PRO A 97 -1.35 -10.55 -4.00
CA PRO A 97 -2.09 -11.39 -3.06
C PRO A 97 -2.82 -10.53 -2.01
N ALA A 98 -3.92 -11.06 -1.46
CA ALA A 98 -4.75 -10.35 -0.50
C ALA A 98 -3.96 -9.87 0.75
N GLY A 99 -2.99 -10.64 1.23
CA GLY A 99 -2.17 -10.28 2.39
C GLY A 99 -1.29 -9.05 2.16
N ALA A 100 -1.05 -8.65 0.91
CA ALA A 100 -0.35 -7.40 0.57
C ALA A 100 -1.24 -6.15 0.69
N ARG A 101 -2.52 -6.31 1.03
CA ARG A 101 -3.55 -5.26 1.11
C ARG A 101 -3.63 -4.42 -0.18
N PRO A 102 -3.77 -5.06 -1.37
CA PRO A 102 -3.69 -4.35 -2.64
C PRO A 102 -4.78 -3.29 -2.82
N HIS A 103 -6.01 -3.61 -2.41
CA HIS A 103 -7.16 -2.71 -2.51
C HIS A 103 -6.98 -1.41 -1.70
N PHE A 104 -6.26 -1.46 -0.58
CA PHE A 104 -5.93 -0.25 0.17
C PHE A 104 -4.98 0.65 -0.62
N TRP A 105 -3.90 0.06 -1.17
CA TRP A 105 -2.90 0.83 -1.91
C TRP A 105 -3.42 1.36 -3.25
N SER A 106 -4.21 0.57 -3.99
CA SER A 106 -4.87 1.03 -5.23
C SER A 106 -5.86 2.15 -4.93
N GLY A 107 -6.66 2.05 -3.86
CA GLY A 107 -7.57 3.10 -3.40
C GLY A 107 -6.84 4.42 -3.12
N CYS A 108 -5.73 4.38 -2.38
CA CYS A 108 -4.88 5.54 -2.11
C CYS A 108 -4.32 6.17 -3.39
N ALA A 109 -3.81 5.35 -4.31
CA ALA A 109 -3.27 5.82 -5.59
C ALA A 109 -4.36 6.46 -6.48
N LEU A 110 -5.55 5.86 -6.56
CA LEU A 110 -6.68 6.38 -7.32
C LEU A 110 -7.21 7.69 -6.73
N PHE A 111 -7.29 7.78 -5.40
CA PHE A 111 -7.69 9.00 -4.71
C PHE A 111 -6.73 10.16 -5.02
N ASP A 112 -5.42 9.95 -4.90
CA ASP A 112 -4.43 10.98 -5.21
C ASP A 112 -4.42 11.39 -6.68
N LYS A 113 -4.64 10.44 -7.60
CA LYS A 113 -4.84 10.76 -9.03
C LYS A 113 -6.05 11.66 -9.23
N ALA A 114 -7.15 11.40 -8.53
CA ALA A 114 -8.32 12.25 -8.60
C ALA A 114 -8.05 13.67 -8.09
N LEU A 115 -7.24 13.81 -7.03
CA LEU A 115 -6.92 15.11 -6.44
C LEU A 115 -6.13 16.05 -7.34
N VAL A 116 -5.52 15.55 -8.42
CA VAL A 116 -4.75 16.36 -9.39
C VAL A 116 -5.35 16.34 -10.79
N GLU A 117 -6.37 15.51 -11.04
CA GLU A 117 -7.03 15.41 -12.33
C GLU A 117 -7.84 16.67 -12.64
N GLU A 118 -7.58 17.30 -13.77
CA GLU A 118 -8.24 18.54 -14.18
C GLU A 118 -9.62 18.29 -14.81
N LYS A 119 -9.79 17.16 -15.52
CA LYS A 119 -11.04 16.84 -16.21
C LYS A 119 -12.10 16.38 -15.20
N PRO A 120 -13.24 17.07 -15.08
CA PRO A 120 -14.32 16.73 -14.14
C PRO A 120 -14.75 15.27 -14.16
N ASP A 121 -15.05 14.73 -15.35
CA ASP A 121 -15.58 13.38 -15.50
C ASP A 121 -14.52 12.33 -15.14
N ALA A 122 -13.27 12.55 -15.55
CA ALA A 122 -12.17 11.66 -15.20
C ALA A 122 -11.91 11.68 -13.69
N ARG A 123 -11.98 12.87 -13.06
CA ARG A 123 -11.82 13.01 -11.61
C ARG A 123 -12.86 12.21 -10.84
N LEU A 124 -14.14 12.35 -11.22
CA LEU A 124 -15.21 11.59 -10.58
C LEU A 124 -15.05 10.09 -10.83
N GLY A 125 -14.60 9.70 -12.02
CA GLY A 125 -14.24 8.31 -12.33
C GLY A 125 -13.15 7.76 -11.41
N TRP A 126 -12.08 8.53 -11.18
CA TRP A 126 -11.02 8.14 -10.25
C TRP A 126 -11.50 8.02 -8.81
N LEU A 127 -12.32 8.97 -8.31
CA LEU A 127 -12.88 8.89 -6.96
C LEU A 127 -13.83 7.70 -6.79
N THR A 128 -14.66 7.41 -7.80
CA THR A 128 -15.59 6.26 -7.74
C THR A 128 -14.81 4.95 -7.69
N ARG A 129 -13.75 4.83 -8.50
CA ARG A 129 -12.86 3.65 -8.43
C ARG A 129 -12.12 3.56 -7.09
N ALA A 130 -11.68 4.70 -6.52
CA ALA A 130 -11.05 4.71 -5.21
C ALA A 130 -12.02 4.25 -4.11
N GLU A 131 -13.27 4.71 -4.16
CA GLU A 131 -14.36 4.29 -3.28
C GLU A 131 -14.59 2.76 -3.34
N ASP A 132 -14.67 2.20 -4.55
CA ASP A 132 -14.81 0.75 -4.75
C ASP A 132 -13.63 -0.05 -4.16
N GLU A 133 -12.40 0.42 -4.39
CA GLU A 133 -11.20 -0.24 -3.86
C GLU A 133 -11.13 -0.14 -2.33
N PHE A 134 -11.48 1.00 -1.74
CA PHE A 134 -11.54 1.11 -0.28
C PHE A 134 -12.65 0.24 0.32
N HIS A 135 -13.79 0.09 -0.36
CA HIS A 135 -14.83 -0.82 0.10
C HIS A 135 -14.32 -2.27 0.16
N LYS A 136 -13.67 -2.76 -0.90
CA LYS A 136 -13.04 -4.10 -0.91
C LYS A 136 -11.97 -4.24 0.18
N ALA A 137 -11.22 -3.17 0.46
CA ALA A 137 -10.24 -3.16 1.53
C ALA A 137 -10.89 -3.28 2.92
N ILE A 138 -12.07 -2.69 3.14
CA ILE A 138 -12.86 -2.87 4.37
C ILE A 138 -13.38 -4.31 4.48
N GLU A 139 -13.87 -4.89 3.39
CA GLU A 139 -14.31 -6.30 3.38
C GLU A 139 -13.17 -7.25 3.78
N ALA A 140 -11.94 -6.98 3.30
CA ALA A 140 -10.76 -7.77 3.63
C ALA A 140 -10.23 -7.55 5.05
N ALA A 141 -10.38 -6.33 5.59
CA ALA A 141 -9.92 -5.97 6.94
C ALA A 141 -10.96 -5.08 7.67
N PRO A 142 -12.06 -5.66 8.19
CA PRO A 142 -13.15 -4.89 8.76
C PRO A 142 -12.79 -4.07 10.00
N ASP A 143 -11.70 -4.37 10.68
CA ASP A 143 -11.25 -3.66 11.88
C ASP A 143 -10.24 -2.55 11.59
N ASP A 144 -9.85 -2.36 10.33
CA ASP A 144 -8.88 -1.34 9.94
C ASP A 144 -9.51 0.06 9.85
N TRP A 145 -9.25 0.87 10.87
CA TRP A 145 -9.75 2.25 10.96
C TRP A 145 -9.21 3.18 9.88
N ASP A 146 -7.98 2.96 9.41
CA ASP A 146 -7.38 3.81 8.38
C ASP A 146 -8.10 3.63 7.05
N THR A 147 -8.44 2.39 6.69
CA THR A 147 -9.23 2.11 5.49
C THR A 147 -10.63 2.71 5.60
N LYS A 148 -11.32 2.55 6.74
CA LYS A 148 -12.64 3.16 6.96
C LYS A 148 -12.60 4.69 6.83
N HIS A 149 -11.56 5.31 7.39
CA HIS A 149 -11.37 6.76 7.28
C HIS A 149 -11.22 7.19 5.81
N ASN A 150 -10.35 6.51 5.06
CA ASN A 150 -10.13 6.82 3.65
C ASN A 150 -11.36 6.57 2.78
N TYR A 151 -12.11 5.49 3.05
CA TYR A 151 -13.41 5.24 2.41
C TYR A 151 -14.38 6.40 2.64
N GLU A 152 -14.61 6.77 3.90
CA GLU A 152 -15.56 7.84 4.24
C GLU A 152 -15.15 9.18 3.63
N LEU A 153 -13.85 9.51 3.67
CA LEU A 153 -13.30 10.71 3.05
C LEU A 153 -13.59 10.72 1.54
N THR A 154 -13.32 9.60 0.87
CA THR A 154 -13.48 9.43 -0.58
C THR A 154 -14.96 9.49 -0.97
N SER A 155 -15.83 8.77 -0.27
CA SER A 155 -17.28 8.75 -0.51
C SER A 155 -17.91 10.13 -0.33
N ARG A 156 -17.54 10.87 0.72
CA ARG A 156 -18.02 12.25 0.93
C ARG A 156 -17.56 13.17 -0.18
N LEU A 157 -16.28 13.10 -0.55
CA LEU A 157 -15.73 13.93 -1.59
C LEU A 157 -16.39 13.64 -2.94
N ALA A 158 -16.59 12.37 -3.28
CA ALA A 158 -17.29 11.95 -4.48
C ALA A 158 -18.75 12.47 -4.49
N ALA A 159 -19.46 12.37 -3.35
CA ALA A 159 -20.82 12.87 -3.22
C ALA A 159 -20.93 14.39 -3.42
N GLU A 160 -20.03 15.18 -2.82
CA GLU A 160 -20.01 16.63 -3.03
C GLU A 160 -19.57 17.03 -4.45
N LEU A 161 -18.61 16.31 -5.01
CA LEU A 161 -18.16 16.56 -6.38
C LEU A 161 -19.25 16.24 -7.40
N ARG A 162 -20.11 15.21 -7.17
CA ARG A 162 -21.28 14.93 -8.03
C ARG A 162 -22.24 16.12 -8.09
N LYS A 163 -22.39 16.88 -7.00
CA LYS A 163 -23.21 18.10 -6.96
C LYS A 163 -22.54 19.29 -7.66
N THR A 164 -21.20 19.34 -7.63
CA THR A 164 -20.39 20.43 -8.19
C THR A 164 -19.26 19.92 -9.08
N PRO A 165 -19.53 19.28 -10.24
CA PRO A 165 -18.51 18.53 -10.98
C PRO A 165 -17.34 19.40 -11.47
N LYS A 166 -17.61 20.68 -11.73
CA LYS A 166 -16.63 21.65 -12.25
C LYS A 166 -15.71 22.23 -11.18
N THR A 167 -15.85 21.86 -9.91
CA THR A 167 -14.97 22.34 -8.83
C THR A 167 -13.51 22.00 -9.17
N PRO A 168 -12.58 22.95 -9.19
CA PRO A 168 -11.19 22.67 -9.56
C PRO A 168 -10.45 21.87 -8.48
N PRO A 169 -9.36 21.16 -8.82
CA PRO A 169 -8.61 20.31 -7.89
C PRO A 169 -8.21 20.99 -6.57
N ARG A 170 -7.76 22.26 -6.67
CA ARG A 170 -7.31 23.07 -5.53
C ARG A 170 -8.41 23.38 -4.51
N GLN A 171 -9.68 23.20 -4.88
CA GLN A 171 -10.84 23.49 -4.03
C GLN A 171 -11.55 22.22 -3.53
N LEU A 172 -11.11 21.03 -3.96
CA LEU A 172 -11.78 19.76 -3.60
C LEU A 172 -11.94 19.59 -2.09
N MET A 173 -10.86 19.81 -1.32
CA MET A 173 -10.91 19.65 0.13
C MET A 173 -11.77 20.72 0.82
N GLN A 174 -12.09 21.82 0.15
CA GLN A 174 -12.99 22.85 0.70
C GLN A 174 -14.44 22.38 0.69
N LEU A 175 -14.81 21.45 -0.21
CA LEU A 175 -16.14 20.84 -0.24
C LEU A 175 -16.46 20.06 1.03
N LEU A 176 -15.43 19.57 1.73
CA LEU A 176 -15.56 18.80 2.96
C LEU A 176 -15.57 19.67 4.21
N ARG A 177 -15.36 20.98 4.07
CA ARG A 177 -15.34 21.88 5.23
C ARG A 177 -16.76 21.96 5.81
N PRO A 178 -16.93 21.76 7.13
CA PRO A 178 -18.23 21.96 7.75
C PRO A 178 -18.70 23.40 7.51
N PRO A 179 -20.02 23.63 7.37
CA PRO A 179 -20.54 24.98 7.23
C PRO A 179 -20.04 25.84 8.39
N SER A 180 -19.43 26.99 8.07
CA SER A 180 -18.99 27.92 9.11
C SER A 180 -20.20 28.28 9.96
N PRO A 181 -20.11 28.25 11.31
CA PRO A 181 -21.21 28.69 12.15
C PRO A 181 -21.46 30.16 11.86
N ALA A 182 -22.46 30.44 11.03
CA ALA A 182 -22.87 31.78 10.71
C ALA A 182 -23.32 32.47 12.02
N GLY A 183 -22.68 33.59 12.34
CA GLY A 183 -23.19 34.55 13.33
C GLY A 183 -22.65 34.40 14.76
N LYS A 184 -21.44 34.88 15.01
CA LYS A 184 -21.21 35.69 16.22
C LYS A 184 -20.72 37.06 15.76
N PRO A 185 -21.47 38.15 15.96
CA PRO A 185 -20.97 39.48 15.65
C PRO A 185 -19.69 39.70 16.46
N ALA A 186 -18.64 40.18 15.78
CA ALA A 186 -17.39 40.54 16.43
C ALA A 186 -17.72 41.54 17.55
N ARG A 187 -17.47 41.14 18.79
CA ARG A 187 -17.58 42.04 19.95
C ARG A 187 -16.49 43.09 19.74
N SER A 188 -16.86 44.29 19.27
CA SER A 188 -15.94 45.42 19.30
C SER A 188 -15.67 45.73 20.77
N VAL A 189 -14.48 45.39 21.23
CA VAL A 189 -13.94 45.96 22.47
C VAL A 189 -13.67 47.43 22.19
N GLY A 190 -14.53 48.28 22.75
CA GLY A 190 -14.24 49.69 22.96
C GLY A 190 -13.39 49.89 24.21
#